data_AF-A0A9Q3E9H7-F1
#
_entry.id   AF-A0A9Q3E9H7-F1
#
_cell.length_a   1.000
_cell.length_b   1.000
_cell.length_c   1.000
_cell.angle_alpha   90.00
_cell.angle_beta   90.00
_cell.angle_gamma   90.00
#
_symmetry.space_group_name_H-M   'P 1'
#
loop_
_entity.id
_entity.type
_entity.pdbx_description
1 polymer ?
#
loop_
_entity_poly.entity_id
_entity_poly.type
_entity_poly.pdbx_seq_one_letter_code
_entity_poly.pdbx_strand_id
1 'polypeptide(L)'
;MKISLKKCHFVLKELKALGHVVSGLSLGIDKNKVAAVLLKPMPQNKKETQSFLGLSGYYRQHIKDFAFIARPLYKLCVKDTVFEMTIDRVKAFDSLRKALTTAPLLLIPELKMHFELYIDASGDVLGAVLHQVHTINDKLVKD
;
A
#
# COMPACT_ATOMS: atom_id res chain seq x y z
N MET A 1 -10.04 -28.15 15.61
CA MET A 1 -10.14 -27.02 14.65
C MET A 1 -11.48 -27.11 13.92
N LYS A 2 -12.35 -26.10 13.98
CA LYS A 2 -13.65 -26.07 13.28
C LYS A 2 -13.54 -25.15 12.05
N ILE A 3 -13.99 -25.61 10.89
CA ILE A 3 -13.95 -24.87 9.63
C ILE A 3 -15.35 -24.34 9.30
N SER A 4 -15.44 -23.07 8.87
CA SER A 4 -16.69 -22.50 8.37
C SER A 4 -16.81 -22.69 6.87
N LEU A 5 -17.56 -23.72 6.44
CA LEU A 5 -17.74 -24.06 5.02
C LEU A 5 -18.27 -22.88 4.18
N LYS A 6 -19.12 -22.01 4.77
CA LYS A 6 -19.64 -20.80 4.11
C LYS A 6 -18.57 -19.77 3.74
N LYS A 7 -17.40 -19.80 4.39
CA LYS A 7 -16.27 -18.91 4.13
C LYS A 7 -15.18 -19.60 3.31
N CYS A 8 -15.34 -20.89 3.00
CA CYS A 8 -14.38 -21.65 2.22
C CYS A 8 -14.62 -21.41 0.73
N HIS A 9 -13.54 -21.16 0.02
CA HIS A 9 -13.54 -20.95 -1.42
C HIS A 9 -12.52 -21.92 -2.01
N PHE A 10 -12.93 -22.71 -3.00
CA PHE A 10 -12.11 -23.77 -3.57
C PHE A 10 -11.97 -23.58 -5.07
N VAL A 11 -10.80 -23.94 -5.61
CA VAL A 11 -10.50 -23.97 -7.06
C VAL A 11 -10.84 -22.64 -7.75
N LEU A 12 -10.49 -21.51 -7.13
CA LEU A 12 -10.67 -20.20 -7.74
C LEU A 12 -9.41 -19.75 -8.48
N LYS A 13 -9.59 -19.04 -9.61
CA LYS A 13 -8.51 -18.33 -10.30
C LYS A 13 -8.04 -17.10 -9.53
N GLU A 14 -8.95 -16.48 -8.78
CA GLU A 14 -8.72 -15.29 -7.97
C GLU A 14 -9.32 -15.50 -6.57
N LEU A 15 -8.57 -15.16 -5.52
CA LEU A 15 -9.01 -15.25 -4.13
C LEU A 15 -8.87 -13.89 -3.43
N LYS A 16 -9.93 -13.46 -2.75
CA LYS A 16 -9.89 -12.30 -1.87
C LYS A 16 -9.56 -12.74 -0.45
N ALA A 17 -8.42 -12.31 0.07
CA ALA A 17 -7.96 -12.67 1.40
C ALA A 17 -7.23 -11.49 2.05
N LEU A 18 -7.52 -11.23 3.32
CA LEU A 18 -6.85 -10.20 4.14
C LEU A 18 -6.84 -8.78 3.52
N GLY A 19 -7.79 -8.45 2.64
CA GLY A 19 -7.83 -7.16 1.94
C GLY A 19 -6.95 -7.08 0.69
N HIS A 20 -6.41 -8.22 0.28
CA HIS A 20 -5.73 -8.40 -0.99
C HIS A 20 -6.52 -9.27 -1.94
N VAL A 21 -6.21 -9.13 -3.22
CA VAL A 21 -6.67 -9.98 -4.31
C VAL A 21 -5.47 -10.79 -4.79
N VAL A 22 -5.52 -12.10 -4.62
CA VAL A 22 -4.49 -13.03 -5.10
C VAL A 22 -4.98 -13.64 -6.40
N SER A 23 -4.25 -13.44 -7.50
CA SER A 23 -4.60 -13.98 -8.82
C SER A 23 -3.36 -14.57 -9.48
N GLY A 24 -3.28 -15.90 -9.57
CA GLY A 24 -2.09 -16.60 -10.04
C GLY A 24 -0.83 -16.21 -9.24
N LEU A 25 0.13 -15.57 -9.92
CA LEU A 25 1.37 -15.07 -9.34
C LEU A 25 1.31 -13.58 -8.94
N SER A 26 0.13 -12.96 -8.92
CA SER A 26 -0.03 -11.55 -8.62
C SER A 26 -0.78 -11.30 -7.31
N LEU A 27 -0.38 -10.25 -6.61
CA LEU A 27 -0.98 -9.73 -5.40
C LEU A 27 -1.44 -8.29 -5.66
N GLY A 28 -2.75 -8.07 -5.57
CA GLY A 28 -3.37 -6.77 -5.69
C GLY A 28 -4.04 -6.30 -4.41
N ILE A 29 -4.48 -5.05 -4.42
CA ILE A 29 -5.33 -4.48 -3.37
C ILE A 29 -6.79 -4.82 -3.69
N ASP A 30 -7.56 -5.28 -2.69
CA ASP A 30 -9.01 -5.38 -2.83
C ASP A 30 -9.63 -3.98 -2.81
N LYS A 31 -10.00 -3.50 -3.99
CA LYS A 31 -10.62 -2.17 -4.18
C LYS A 31 -11.86 -1.97 -3.30
N ASN A 32 -12.58 -3.04 -2.94
CA ASN A 32 -13.72 -2.95 -2.03
C ASN A 32 -13.31 -2.59 -0.60
N LYS A 33 -12.12 -3.01 -0.15
CA LYS A 33 -11.60 -2.66 1.18
C LYS A 33 -11.03 -1.26 1.21
N VAL A 34 -10.45 -0.80 0.10
CA VAL A 34 -9.95 0.57 -0.03
C VAL A 34 -11.05 1.59 -0.32
N ALA A 35 -12.21 1.17 -0.83
CA ALA A 35 -13.36 2.05 -1.05
C ALA A 35 -13.73 2.88 0.18
N ALA A 36 -13.60 2.31 1.38
CA ALA A 36 -13.82 3.05 2.64
C ALA A 36 -12.86 4.24 2.81
N VAL A 37 -11.62 4.16 2.32
CA VAL A 37 -10.66 5.27 2.31
C VAL A 37 -11.03 6.32 1.28
N LEU A 38 -11.54 5.90 0.14
CA LEU A 38 -11.96 6.79 -0.94
C LEU A 38 -13.20 7.60 -0.56
N LEU A 39 -14.06 7.05 0.28
CA LEU A 39 -15.26 7.73 0.73
C LEU A 39 -15.04 8.57 1.99
N LYS A 40 -13.89 8.40 2.67
CA LYS A 40 -13.61 9.18 3.88
C LYS A 40 -13.37 10.66 3.54
N PRO A 41 -13.96 11.58 4.31
CA PRO A 41 -13.62 12.99 4.22
C PRO A 41 -12.17 13.22 4.69
N MET A 42 -11.67 14.42 4.44
CA MET A 42 -10.38 14.86 4.97
C MET A 42 -10.38 14.70 6.51
N PRO A 43 -9.31 14.14 7.12
CA PRO A 43 -9.24 14.01 8.57
C PRO A 43 -9.35 15.38 9.24
N GLN A 44 -10.11 15.43 10.33
CA GLN A 44 -10.33 16.65 11.12
C GLN A 44 -9.57 16.64 12.45
N ASN A 45 -8.92 15.53 12.78
CA ASN A 45 -8.12 15.40 13.99
C ASN A 45 -6.95 14.42 13.80
N LYS A 46 -6.04 14.41 14.79
CA LYS A 46 -4.87 13.52 14.79
C LYS A 46 -5.24 12.04 14.77
N LYS A 47 -6.32 11.64 15.45
CA LYS A 47 -6.75 10.25 15.54
C LYS A 47 -7.21 9.71 14.19
N GLU A 48 -7.96 10.51 13.43
CA GLU A 48 -8.38 10.19 12.07
C GLU A 48 -7.18 10.14 11.12
N THR A 49 -6.22 11.06 11.27
CA THR A 49 -4.97 11.05 10.49
C THR A 49 -4.17 9.77 10.75
N GLN A 50 -4.02 9.36 12.01
CA GLN A 50 -3.35 8.11 12.38
C GLN A 50 -4.08 6.89 11.84
N SER A 51 -5.43 6.88 11.90
CA SER A 51 -6.23 5.79 11.32
C SER A 51 -6.06 5.69 9.81
N PHE A 52 -6.02 6.83 9.11
CA PHE A 52 -5.76 6.88 7.68
C PHE A 52 -4.35 6.38 7.36
N LEU A 53 -3.33 6.89 8.05
CA LEU A 53 -1.93 6.46 7.89
C LEU A 53 -1.72 4.98 8.19
N GLY A 54 -2.44 4.41 9.17
CA GLY A 54 -2.39 2.98 9.46
C GLY A 54 -2.88 2.14 8.28
N LEU A 55 -3.96 2.58 7.62
CA LEU A 55 -4.52 1.88 6.47
C LEU A 55 -3.69 2.08 5.20
N SER A 56 -3.25 3.30 4.91
CA SER A 56 -2.32 3.57 3.80
C SER A 56 -1.00 2.85 4.01
N GLY A 57 -0.52 2.76 5.25
CA GLY A 57 0.68 2.04 5.64
C GLY A 57 0.58 0.53 5.47
N TYR A 58 -0.61 -0.06 5.68
CA TYR A 58 -0.85 -1.49 5.40
C TYR A 58 -0.57 -1.83 3.93
N TYR A 59 -0.94 -0.94 3.01
CA TYR A 59 -0.71 -1.11 1.57
C TYR A 59 0.55 -0.41 1.04
N ARG A 60 1.48 0.00 1.91
CA ARG A 60 2.66 0.81 1.52
C ARG A 60 3.50 0.20 0.40
N GLN A 61 3.55 -1.13 0.30
CA GLN A 61 4.29 -1.86 -0.73
C GLN A 61 3.78 -1.58 -2.15
N HIS A 62 2.51 -1.19 -2.30
CA HIS A 62 1.92 -0.83 -3.59
C HIS A 62 2.05 0.68 -3.90
N ILE A 63 2.67 1.46 -3.00
CA ILE A 63 2.74 2.91 -3.10
C ILE A 63 4.20 3.31 -3.23
N LYS A 64 4.59 3.72 -4.43
CA LYS A 64 5.91 4.29 -4.68
C LYS A 64 6.12 5.54 -3.80
N ASP A 65 7.31 5.64 -3.21
CA ASP A 65 7.74 6.78 -2.38
C ASP A 65 6.81 7.06 -1.18
N PHE A 66 6.14 6.02 -0.65
CA PHE A 66 5.19 6.15 0.46
C PHE A 66 5.73 7.00 1.62
N ALA A 67 6.96 6.76 2.06
CA ALA A 67 7.56 7.47 3.18
C ALA A 67 7.69 8.97 2.92
N PHE A 68 8.03 9.35 1.69
CA PHE A 68 8.13 10.75 1.27
C PHE A 68 6.75 11.42 1.26
N ILE A 69 5.76 10.76 0.65
CA ILE A 69 4.40 11.30 0.55
C ILE A 69 3.74 11.40 1.93
N ALA A 70 3.88 10.38 2.79
CA ALA A 70 3.24 10.33 4.10
C ALA A 70 3.92 11.23 5.15
N ARG A 71 5.14 11.70 4.91
CA ARG A 71 5.94 12.52 5.83
C ARG A 71 5.19 13.71 6.47
N PRO A 72 4.54 14.64 5.72
CA PRO A 72 3.84 15.78 6.31
C PRO A 72 2.68 15.35 7.23
N LEU A 73 2.06 14.19 6.97
CA LEU A 73 1.01 13.62 7.81
C LEU A 73 1.59 12.95 9.06
N TYR A 74 2.74 12.27 8.98
CA TYR A 74 3.42 11.76 10.18
C TYR A 74 3.86 12.90 11.11
N LYS A 75 4.33 14.02 10.56
CA LYS A 75 4.63 15.23 11.35
C LYS A 75 3.40 15.75 12.12
N LEU A 76 2.21 15.63 11.55
CA LEU A 76 0.94 16.01 12.21
C LEU A 76 0.61 15.11 13.41
N CYS A 77 1.10 13.88 13.42
CA CYS A 77 0.87 12.90 14.49
C CYS A 77 1.85 13.03 15.67
N VAL A 78 2.87 13.89 15.58
CA VAL A 78 3.84 14.12 16.66
C VAL A 78 3.13 14.82 17.85
N LYS A 79 3.59 14.50 19.07
CA LYS A 79 3.10 15.12 20.30
C LYS A 79 3.29 16.65 20.22
N ASP A 80 2.36 17.39 20.80
CA ASP A 80 2.42 18.87 20.89
C ASP A 80 2.40 19.64 19.55
N THR A 81 2.23 18.94 18.41
CA THR A 81 1.99 19.60 17.11
C THR A 81 0.54 20.09 17.01
N VAL A 82 0.32 21.34 16.60
CA VAL A 82 -1.04 21.86 16.34
C VAL A 82 -1.66 21.14 15.14
N PHE A 83 -2.93 20.75 15.26
CA PHE A 83 -3.64 20.12 14.15
C PHE A 83 -4.03 21.17 13.11
N GLU A 84 -3.42 21.09 11.92
CA GLU A 84 -3.69 22.00 10.81
C GLU A 84 -3.51 21.27 9.47
N MET A 85 -4.49 21.36 8.58
CA MET A 85 -4.40 20.82 7.23
C MET A 85 -3.81 21.84 6.26
N THR A 86 -2.51 22.09 6.39
CA THR A 86 -1.72 22.90 5.43
C THR A 86 -1.80 22.33 4.02
N ILE A 87 -1.49 23.15 3.00
CA ILE A 87 -1.46 22.75 1.58
C ILE A 87 -0.66 21.45 1.36
N ASP A 88 0.51 21.30 2.00
CA ASP A 88 1.35 20.09 1.83
C ASP A 88 0.73 18.83 2.43
N ARG A 89 0.02 18.97 3.57
CA ARG A 89 -0.72 17.87 4.20
C ARG A 89 -1.92 17.45 3.37
N VAL A 90 -2.63 18.41 2.78
CA VAL A 90 -3.75 18.16 1.86
C VAL A 90 -3.24 17.41 0.62
N LYS A 91 -2.17 17.92 -0.01
CA LYS A 91 -1.54 17.26 -1.17
C LYS A 91 -1.08 15.83 -0.86
N ALA A 92 -0.49 15.61 0.32
CA ALA A 92 -0.08 14.27 0.75
C ALA A 92 -1.27 13.33 0.95
N PHE A 93 -2.34 13.80 1.57
CA PHE A 93 -3.57 13.02 1.75
C PHE A 93 -4.16 12.59 0.39
N ASP A 94 -4.31 13.54 -0.54
CA ASP A 94 -4.85 13.27 -1.87
C ASP A 94 -3.94 12.35 -2.69
N SER A 95 -2.62 12.53 -2.58
CA SER A 95 -1.64 11.67 -3.25
C SER A 95 -1.72 10.23 -2.75
N LEU A 96 -1.83 10.01 -1.44
CA LEU A 96 -2.01 8.67 -0.86
C LEU A 96 -3.35 8.05 -1.27
N ARG A 97 -4.42 8.84 -1.32
CA ARG A 97 -5.72 8.36 -1.83
C ARG A 97 -5.63 7.91 -3.28
N LYS A 98 -4.98 8.70 -4.14
CA LYS A 98 -4.79 8.36 -5.57
C LYS A 98 -3.89 7.13 -5.72
N ALA A 99 -2.83 7.02 -4.93
CA ALA A 99 -1.95 5.85 -4.99
C ALA A 99 -2.71 4.56 -4.59
N LEU A 100 -3.58 4.64 -3.59
CA LEU A 100 -4.42 3.51 -3.19
C LEU A 100 -5.46 3.08 -4.26
N THR A 101 -5.86 3.97 -5.18
CA THR A 101 -6.76 3.60 -6.30
C THR A 101 -6.04 3.09 -7.54
N THR A 102 -4.81 3.56 -7.74
CA THR A 102 -3.98 3.28 -8.93
C THR A 102 -2.85 2.29 -8.66
N ALA A 103 -2.83 1.72 -7.45
CA ALA A 103 -1.85 0.74 -6.99
C ALA A 103 -1.66 -0.40 -8.00
N PRO A 104 -0.41 -0.66 -8.44
CA PRO A 104 -0.10 -1.77 -9.31
C PRO A 104 -0.27 -3.12 -8.59
N LEU A 105 -0.42 -4.17 -9.39
CA LEU A 105 -0.27 -5.54 -8.91
C LEU A 105 1.22 -5.78 -8.65
N LEU A 106 1.53 -6.47 -7.55
CA LEU A 106 2.88 -6.94 -7.25
C LEU A 106 2.97 -8.42 -7.62
N LEU A 107 4.04 -8.86 -8.28
CA LEU A 107 4.27 -10.29 -8.42
C LEU A 107 4.71 -10.91 -7.09
N ILE A 108 4.32 -12.17 -6.91
CA ILE A 108 4.74 -12.99 -5.78
C ILE A 108 6.20 -13.37 -6.02
N PRO A 109 7.11 -13.10 -5.06
CA PRO A 109 8.52 -13.34 -5.24
C PRO A 109 8.84 -14.84 -5.33
N GLU A 110 9.70 -15.20 -6.27
CA GLU A 110 10.28 -16.53 -6.39
C GLU A 110 11.56 -16.63 -5.55
N LEU A 111 11.47 -17.33 -4.42
CA LEU A 111 12.56 -17.40 -3.43
C LEU A 111 13.84 -18.08 -3.93
N LYS A 112 13.79 -18.77 -5.07
CA LYS A 112 14.94 -19.44 -5.69
C LYS A 112 15.72 -18.53 -6.64
N MET A 113 15.15 -17.40 -7.03
CA MET A 113 15.72 -16.46 -7.98
C MET A 113 16.44 -15.32 -7.24
N HIS A 114 17.32 -14.60 -7.94
CA HIS A 114 18.03 -13.47 -7.36
C HIS A 114 17.08 -12.30 -7.10
N PHE A 115 17.39 -11.54 -6.05
CA PHE A 115 16.72 -10.28 -5.70
C PHE A 115 17.68 -9.12 -5.91
N GLU A 116 17.15 -8.00 -6.40
CA GLU A 116 17.85 -6.73 -6.52
C GLU A 116 17.25 -5.76 -5.50
N LEU A 117 18.11 -5.15 -4.68
CA LEU A 117 17.68 -4.14 -3.71
C LEU A 117 18.18 -2.77 -4.13
N TYR A 118 17.26 -1.88 -4.47
CA TYR A 118 17.53 -0.48 -4.75
C TYR A 118 17.24 0.33 -3.49
N ILE A 119 18.20 1.12 -3.03
CA ILE A 119 18.08 1.97 -1.84
C ILE A 119 18.41 3.40 -2.23
N ASP A 120 17.59 4.33 -1.79
CA ASP A 120 17.86 5.76 -1.87
C ASP A 120 17.59 6.41 -0.51
N ALA A 121 18.46 7.33 -0.10
CA ALA A 121 18.40 7.95 1.22
C ALA A 121 18.72 9.44 1.15
N SER A 122 17.97 10.21 1.94
CA SER A 122 18.22 11.61 2.22
C SER A 122 18.33 11.82 3.73
N GLY A 123 18.72 13.02 4.18
CA GLY A 123 18.79 13.34 5.61
C GLY A 123 17.46 13.18 6.37
N ASP A 124 16.35 13.01 5.64
CA ASP A 124 15.00 12.98 6.19
C ASP A 124 14.20 11.70 5.91
N VAL A 125 14.56 10.96 4.85
CA VAL A 125 13.76 9.84 4.32
C VAL A 125 14.67 8.75 3.77
N LEU A 126 14.32 7.49 4.03
CA LEU A 126 14.90 6.30 3.41
C LEU A 126 13.82 5.62 2.55
N GLY A 127 14.14 5.34 1.29
CA GLY A 127 13.34 4.56 0.36
C GLY A 127 14.09 3.29 -0.04
N ALA A 128 13.36 2.18 -0.17
CA ALA A 128 13.92 0.96 -0.71
C ALA A 128 12.88 0.25 -1.58
N VAL A 129 13.35 -0.36 -2.68
CA VAL A 129 12.56 -1.19 -3.58
C VAL A 129 13.28 -2.52 -3.72
N LEU A 130 12.57 -3.60 -3.38
CA LEU A 130 13.00 -4.97 -3.64
C LEU A 130 12.43 -5.39 -5.00
N HIS A 131 13.30 -5.68 -5.95
CA HIS A 131 12.97 -5.99 -7.33
C HIS A 131 13.41 -7.43 -7.66
N GLN A 132 12.65 -8.08 -8.52
CA GLN A 132 12.98 -9.38 -9.07
C GLN A 132 12.58 -9.41 -10.54
N VAL A 133 13.45 -9.92 -11.40
CA VAL A 133 13.17 -10.03 -12.84
C VAL A 133 12.41 -11.32 -13.10
N HIS A 134 11.14 -11.21 -13.47
CA HIS A 134 10.32 -12.35 -13.89
C HIS A 134 10.20 -12.40 -15.41
N THR A 135 10.25 -13.61 -15.97
CA THR A 135 9.94 -13.86 -17.39
C THR A 135 8.52 -14.40 -17.48
N ILE A 136 7.60 -13.64 -18.08
CA ILE A 136 6.21 -14.06 -18.30
C ILE A 136 5.95 -14.06 -19.81
N ASN A 137 5.63 -15.22 -20.37
CA ASN A 137 5.38 -15.42 -21.82
C ASN A 137 6.50 -14.83 -22.72
N ASP A 138 7.76 -15.17 -22.43
CA ASP A 138 8.97 -14.68 -23.12
C ASP A 138 9.16 -13.15 -23.10
N LYS A 139 8.44 -12.44 -22.22
CA LYS A 139 8.61 -11.01 -21.97
C LYS A 139 9.12 -10.77 -20.56
N LEU A 140 10.12 -9.89 -20.46
CA LEU A 140 10.63 -9.40 -19.19
C LEU A 140 9.56 -8.52 -18.56
N VAL A 141 9.04 -8.95 -17.41
CA VAL A 141 8.16 -8.15 -16.57
C VAL A 141 8.97 -7.71 -15.36
N LYS A 142 9.03 -6.39 -15.16
CA LYS A 142 9.68 -5.76 -14.02
C LYS A 142 8.58 -5.29 -13.07
N ASP A 143 8.71 -5.66 -11.79
CA ASP A 143 7.82 -5.23 -10.71
C ASP A 143 8.16 -3.82 -10.18
#